data_AF-A6UCE1-F1
#
_entry.id   AF-A6UCE1-F1
#
_cell.length_a   1.000
_cell.length_b   1.000
_cell.length_c   1.000
_cell.angle_alpha   90.00
_cell.angle_beta   90.00
_cell.angle_gamma   90.00
#
_symmetry.space_group_name_H-M   'P 1'
#
loop_
_entity.id
_entity.type
_entity.pdbx_description
1 polymer ?
#
loop_
_entity_poly.entity_id
_entity_poly.type
_entity_poly.pdbx_seq_one_letter_code
_entity_poly.pdbx_strand_id
1 'polypeptide(L)'
;MLVEAGWQGTPELKMLCGGEALNSALAADLLTRGGELWNLYGPTETTIWSAALRVEPSLLDPPSVPVGGPISNTQIYILDAHGAPVPIGVTGELYISGAGVARGYLNRPKGSKPFSALRRSARQAILT
;
A
#
# COMPACT_ATOMS: atom_id res chain seq x y z
N MET A 1 12.73 -11.66 13.03
CA MET A 1 11.72 -10.56 13.07
C MET A 1 11.47 -10.14 14.52
N LEU A 2 10.95 -8.93 14.78
CA LEU A 2 10.82 -8.38 16.15
C LEU A 2 10.02 -9.29 17.09
N VAL A 3 8.90 -9.85 16.62
CA VAL A 3 8.07 -10.82 17.37
C VAL A 3 8.83 -12.12 17.66
N GLU A 4 9.54 -12.66 16.67
CA GLU A 4 10.38 -13.86 16.83
C GLU A 4 11.54 -13.64 17.81
N ALA A 5 12.02 -12.40 17.94
CA ALA A 5 13.03 -12.01 18.92
C ALA A 5 12.47 -11.87 20.34
N GLY A 6 11.19 -12.20 20.57
CA GLY A 6 10.56 -12.22 21.89
C GLY A 6 9.98 -10.88 22.35
N TRP A 7 9.88 -9.90 21.44
CA TRP A 7 9.22 -8.64 21.76
C TRP A 7 7.75 -8.84 22.09
N GLN A 8 7.35 -8.46 23.30
CA GLN A 8 5.99 -8.69 23.81
C GLN A 8 5.01 -7.58 23.45
N GLY A 9 5.49 -6.43 22.98
CA GLY A 9 4.66 -5.27 22.70
C GLY A 9 5.06 -4.04 23.51
N THR A 10 4.56 -2.90 23.08
CA THR A 10 4.67 -1.61 23.76
C THR A 10 3.39 -0.83 23.42
N PRO A 11 2.43 -0.69 24.35
CA PRO A 11 1.11 -0.14 24.07
C PRO A 11 1.12 1.27 23.46
N GLU A 12 2.17 2.05 23.66
CA GLU A 12 2.32 3.40 23.13
C GLU A 12 2.92 3.42 21.70
N LEU A 13 3.41 2.28 21.22
CA LEU A 13 4.09 2.18 19.93
C LEU A 13 3.08 2.20 18.78
N LYS A 14 3.36 3.07 17.80
CA LYS A 14 2.74 3.03 16.49
C LYS A 14 3.59 2.17 15.55
N MET A 15 2.99 1.14 14.98
CA MET A 15 3.64 0.20 14.07
C MET A 15 3.24 0.54 12.64
N LEU A 16 4.26 0.68 11.78
CA LEU A 16 4.10 0.94 10.35
C LEU A 16 4.61 -0.27 9.58
N CYS A 17 3.72 -1.00 8.94
CA CYS A 17 4.05 -2.14 8.09
C CYS A 17 3.97 -1.73 6.61
N GLY A 18 4.85 -2.26 5.77
CA GLY A 18 4.82 -2.01 4.34
C GLY A 18 5.92 -2.77 3.60
N GLY A 19 5.88 -2.71 2.27
CA GLY A 19 6.82 -3.41 1.38
C GLY A 19 6.34 -4.79 0.91
N GLU A 20 5.53 -5.48 1.72
CA GLU A 20 4.91 -6.77 1.39
C GLU A 20 3.44 -6.83 1.86
N ALA A 21 2.74 -7.89 1.47
CA ALA A 21 1.37 -8.14 1.91
C ALA A 21 1.31 -8.35 3.43
N LEU A 22 0.60 -7.46 4.14
CA LEU A 22 0.32 -7.68 5.55
C LEU A 22 -0.76 -8.76 5.71
N ASN A 23 -0.34 -9.96 6.12
CA ASN A 23 -1.23 -11.07 6.44
C ASN A 23 -2.12 -10.72 7.65
N SER A 24 -3.42 -11.03 7.57
CA SER A 24 -4.40 -10.72 8.62
C SER A 24 -4.10 -11.38 9.97
N ALA A 25 -3.50 -12.58 10.00
CA ALA A 25 -3.07 -13.24 11.23
C ALA A 25 -1.92 -12.49 11.91
N LEU A 26 -0.95 -11.99 11.14
CA LEU A 26 0.12 -11.15 11.68
C LEU A 26 -0.43 -9.80 12.15
N ALA A 27 -1.36 -9.20 11.40
CA ALA A 27 -2.01 -7.97 11.82
C ALA A 27 -2.81 -8.14 13.11
N ALA A 28 -3.54 -9.26 13.27
CA ALA A 28 -4.25 -9.60 14.50
C ALA A 28 -3.30 -9.67 15.70
N ASP A 29 -2.16 -10.36 15.57
CA ASP A 29 -1.15 -10.44 16.63
C ASP A 29 -0.57 -9.05 16.96
N LEU A 30 -0.18 -8.27 15.94
CA LEU A 30 0.38 -6.93 16.14
C LEU A 30 -0.61 -5.96 16.80
N LEU A 31 -1.90 -6.02 16.48
CA LEU A 31 -2.93 -5.20 17.13
C LEU A 31 -3.02 -5.43 18.66
N THR A 32 -2.60 -6.60 19.15
CA THR A 32 -2.53 -6.86 20.60
C THR A 32 -1.26 -6.31 21.27
N ARG A 33 -0.26 -5.91 20.47
CA ARG A 33 1.10 -5.56 20.93
C ARG A 33 1.42 -4.07 20.88
N GLY A 34 0.61 -3.24 20.23
CA GLY A 34 0.87 -1.80 20.11
C GLY A 34 -0.41 -0.97 20.09
N GLY A 35 -0.24 0.35 20.13
CA GLY A 35 -1.36 1.29 20.22
C GLY A 35 -2.02 1.58 18.87
N GLU A 36 -1.23 1.58 17.80
CA GLU A 36 -1.72 1.74 16.44
C GLU A 36 -0.95 0.82 15.48
N LEU A 37 -1.66 0.26 14.50
CA LEU A 37 -1.08 -0.48 13.39
C LEU A 37 -1.51 0.18 12.08
N TRP A 38 -0.55 0.42 11.20
CA TRP A 38 -0.77 1.01 9.90
C TRP A 38 -0.18 0.13 8.81
N ASN A 39 -0.98 -0.13 7.77
CA ASN A 39 -0.52 -0.76 6.55
C ASN A 39 -0.22 0.33 5.51
N LEU A 40 1.00 0.37 5.01
CA LEU A 40 1.52 1.38 4.11
C LEU A 40 1.93 0.73 2.80
N TYR A 41 1.65 1.43 1.70
CA TYR A 41 2.05 0.99 0.38
C TYR A 41 2.63 2.14 -0.42
N GLY A 42 3.77 1.91 -1.05
CA GLY A 42 4.32 2.80 -2.07
C GLY A 42 5.58 2.20 -2.69
N PRO A 43 5.74 2.25 -4.01
CA PRO A 43 7.02 1.96 -4.65
C PRO A 43 8.02 3.10 -4.43
N THR A 44 9.32 2.80 -4.60
CA THR A 44 10.42 3.78 -4.54
C THR A 44 10.19 4.94 -5.50
N GLU A 45 9.61 4.66 -6.67
CA GLU A 45 9.20 5.59 -7.71
C GLU A 45 8.22 6.68 -7.24
N THR A 46 7.60 6.49 -6.09
CA THR A 46 6.59 7.40 -5.52
C THR A 46 6.98 7.96 -4.15
N THR A 47 8.26 7.89 -3.78
CA THR A 47 8.80 8.43 -2.52
C THR A 47 8.26 7.70 -1.29
N ILE A 48 8.54 6.40 -1.22
CA ILE A 48 8.30 5.50 -0.09
C ILE A 48 6.82 5.12 0.10
N TRP A 49 5.92 6.06 0.37
CA TRP A 49 4.52 5.78 0.65
C TRP A 49 3.58 6.57 -0.26
N SER A 50 2.54 5.91 -0.75
CA SER A 50 1.49 6.47 -1.62
C SER A 50 0.09 6.22 -1.09
N ALA A 51 -0.09 5.12 -0.35
CA ALA A 51 -1.33 4.78 0.33
C ALA A 51 -1.07 4.39 1.78
N ALA A 52 -2.06 4.64 2.63
CA ALA A 52 -2.03 4.29 4.03
C ALA A 52 -3.40 3.83 4.51
N LEU A 53 -3.40 2.84 5.40
CA LEU A 53 -4.58 2.38 6.12
C LEU A 53 -4.24 2.21 7.59
N ARG A 54 -5.03 2.81 8.48
CA ARG A 54 -5.06 2.40 9.88
C ARG A 54 -5.79 1.07 9.96
N VAL A 55 -5.12 0.05 10.47
CA VAL A 55 -5.68 -1.29 10.58
C VAL A 55 -6.61 -1.36 11.77
N GLU A 56 -7.81 -1.87 11.52
CA GLU A 56 -8.85 -2.08 12.53
C GLU A 56 -9.26 -3.56 12.49
N PRO A 57 -9.73 -4.14 13.61
CA PRO A 57 -10.13 -5.56 13.67
C PRO A 57 -11.16 -5.97 12.60
N SER A 58 -12.04 -5.04 12.19
CA SER A 58 -13.05 -5.29 11.13
C SER A 58 -12.47 -5.45 9.71
N LEU A 59 -11.16 -5.23 9.53
CA LEU A 59 -10.47 -5.35 8.25
C LEU A 59 -9.68 -6.65 8.11
N LEU A 60 -9.83 -7.58 9.07
CA LEU A 60 -9.08 -8.82 9.15
C LEU A 60 -9.79 -10.03 8.52
N ASP A 61 -11.01 -9.85 8.00
CA ASP A 61 -11.76 -10.91 7.30
C ASP A 61 -11.09 -11.40 6.00
N PRO A 62 -10.50 -10.54 5.15
CA PRO A 62 -9.76 -10.99 3.98
C PRO A 62 -8.45 -11.68 4.39
N PRO A 63 -7.80 -12.44 3.48
CA PRO A 63 -6.52 -13.10 3.77
C PRO A 63 -5.34 -12.12 3.97
N SER A 64 -5.49 -10.86 3.54
CA SER A 64 -4.51 -9.81 3.73
C SER A 64 -5.19 -8.46 3.94
N VAL A 65 -4.57 -7.61 4.76
CA VAL A 65 -5.06 -6.26 5.04
C VAL A 65 -4.98 -5.39 3.78
N PRO A 66 -6.04 -4.65 3.42
CA PRO A 66 -6.03 -3.67 2.33
C PRO A 66 -4.93 -2.63 2.50
N VAL A 67 -4.43 -2.06 1.40
CA VAL A 67 -3.37 -1.01 1.44
C VAL A 67 -3.91 0.40 1.73
N GLY A 68 -5.24 0.55 1.76
CA GLY A 68 -5.89 1.83 2.09
C GLY A 68 -6.02 2.79 0.92
N GLY A 69 -6.20 4.06 1.25
CA GLY A 69 -6.41 5.16 0.30
C GLY A 69 -5.17 6.03 0.12
N PRO A 70 -5.19 6.97 -0.85
CA PRO A 70 -4.05 7.82 -1.15
C PRO A 70 -3.69 8.75 0.02
N ILE A 71 -2.40 8.96 0.24
CA ILE A 71 -1.92 10.03 1.13
C ILE A 71 -2.09 11.41 0.48
N SER A 72 -1.85 12.48 1.24
CA SER A 72 -1.94 13.86 0.74
C SER A 72 -1.09 14.07 -0.53
N ASN A 73 -1.63 14.83 -1.48
CA ASN A 73 -1.01 15.13 -2.77
C ASN A 73 -0.70 13.91 -3.65
N THR A 74 -1.36 12.78 -3.40
CA THR A 74 -1.28 11.56 -4.22
C THR A 74 -2.65 11.23 -4.79
N GLN A 75 -2.70 10.73 -6.02
CA GLN A 75 -3.89 10.15 -6.63
C GLN A 75 -3.59 8.73 -7.04
N ILE A 76 -4.57 7.84 -6.82
CA ILE A 76 -4.48 6.44 -7.17
C ILE A 76 -5.63 6.10 -8.12
N TYR A 77 -5.31 5.39 -9.19
CA TYR A 77 -6.26 4.89 -10.17
C TYR A 77 -6.11 3.38 -10.35
N ILE A 78 -7.23 2.68 -10.50
CA ILE A 78 -7.24 1.30 -10.99
C ILE A 78 -7.77 1.36 -12.43
N LEU A 79 -6.90 1.05 -13.40
CA LEU A 79 -7.19 1.22 -14.82
C LEU A 79 -7.25 -0.14 -15.54
N ASP A 80 -8.08 -0.22 -16.58
CA ASP A 80 -8.10 -1.33 -17.52
C ASP A 80 -6.96 -1.24 -18.56
N ALA A 81 -6.93 -2.20 -19.50
CA ALA A 81 -5.93 -2.23 -20.57
C ALA A 81 -6.00 -1.05 -21.55
N HIS A 82 -7.12 -0.32 -21.59
CA HIS A 82 -7.35 0.85 -22.42
C HIS A 82 -7.07 2.16 -21.67
N GLY A 83 -6.70 2.09 -20.39
CA GLY A 83 -6.42 3.26 -19.55
C GLY A 83 -7.67 3.90 -18.94
N ALA A 84 -8.82 3.24 -19.00
CA ALA A 84 -10.05 3.71 -18.38
C ALA A 84 -10.18 3.19 -16.94
N PRO A 85 -10.74 3.97 -16.00
CA PRO A 85 -11.02 3.49 -14.65
C PRO A 85 -11.95 2.28 -14.66
N VAL A 86 -11.61 1.26 -13.87
CA VAL A 86 -12.49 0.10 -13.67
C VAL A 86 -13.53 0.37 -12.58
N PRO A 87 -14.71 -0.29 -12.61
CA PRO A 87 -15.67 -0.22 -11.51
C PRO A 87 -15.12 -0.76 -10.19
N ILE A 88 -15.74 -0.37 -9.09
CA ILE A 88 -15.44 -0.88 -7.74
C ILE A 88 -15.49 -2.42 -7.72
N GLY A 89 -14.50 -3.05 -7.10
CA GLY A 89 -14.37 -4.51 -6.99
C GLY A 89 -13.85 -5.21 -8.25
N VAL A 90 -13.69 -4.51 -9.37
CA VAL A 90 -13.12 -5.06 -10.60
C VAL A 90 -11.59 -4.94 -10.55
N THR A 91 -10.89 -6.02 -10.89
CA THR A 91 -9.42 -6.00 -10.93
C THR A 91 -8.92 -5.17 -12.11
N GLY A 92 -7.94 -4.31 -11.86
CA GLY A 92 -7.19 -3.60 -12.90
C GLY A 92 -5.72 -3.40 -12.53
N GLU A 93 -5.05 -2.53 -13.29
CA GLU A 93 -3.67 -2.11 -13.03
C GLU A 93 -3.64 -0.87 -12.15
N LEU A 94 -2.73 -0.83 -11.17
CA LEU A 94 -2.56 0.29 -10.25
C LEU A 94 -1.69 1.41 -10.85
N TYR A 95 -2.23 2.63 -10.89
CA TYR A 95 -1.54 3.82 -11.36
C TYR A 95 -1.49 4.85 -10.23
N ILE A 96 -0.33 5.51 -10.08
CA ILE A 96 -0.09 6.49 -9.02
C ILE A 96 0.40 7.78 -9.66
N SER A 97 -0.18 8.90 -9.23
CA SER A 97 0.24 10.24 -9.65
C SER A 97 0.27 11.19 -8.46
N GLY A 98 0.80 12.39 -8.68
CA GLY A 98 0.89 13.43 -7.66
C GLY A 98 2.34 13.81 -7.32
N ALA A 99 2.50 14.51 -6.20
CA ALA A 99 3.77 15.16 -5.83
C ALA A 99 4.89 14.17 -5.51
N GLY A 100 4.57 12.94 -5.10
CA GLY A 100 5.53 11.91 -4.75
C GLY A 100 6.22 11.23 -5.94
N VAL A 101 5.75 11.44 -7.18
CA VAL A 101 6.28 10.76 -8.36
C VAL A 101 7.69 11.23 -8.69
N ALA A 102 8.63 10.29 -8.79
CA ALA A 102 10.01 10.55 -9.16
C ALA A 102 10.13 11.12 -10.57
N ARG A 103 11.17 11.92 -10.81
CA ARG A 103 11.49 12.45 -12.16
C ARG A 103 11.79 11.35 -13.19
N GLY A 104 12.21 10.19 -12.69
CA GLY A 104 12.59 9.01 -13.46
C GLY A 104 13.87 8.38 -12.91
N TYR A 105 14.31 7.30 -13.54
CA TYR A 105 15.59 6.68 -13.23
C TYR A 105 16.75 7.48 -13.83
N LEU A 106 17.78 7.75 -13.03
CA LEU A 106 19.01 8.39 -13.49
C LEU A 106 19.65 7.58 -14.62
N ASN A 107 20.15 8.25 -15.65
CA ASN A 107 20.79 7.65 -16.83
C ASN A 107 19.92 6.68 -17.64
N ARG A 108 18.60 6.67 -17.41
CA ARG A 108 17.65 5.92 -18.24
C ARG A 108 16.77 6.93 -19.00
N PRO A 109 17.12 7.28 -20.25
CA PRO A 109 16.29 8.19 -21.04
C PRO A 109 14.86 7.64 -21.11
N LYS A 110 13.86 8.55 -21.03
CA LYS A 110 12.44 8.19 -20.98
C LYS A 110 12.04 7.37 -22.21
N GLY A 111 11.94 6.05 -22.04
CA GLY A 111 11.25 5.17 -22.97
C GLY A 111 9.75 5.35 -22.84
N SER A 112 9.20 6.38 -23.49
CA SER A 112 7.80 6.58 -23.92
C SER A 112 6.61 6.29 -22.96
N LYS A 113 6.81 6.00 -21.67
CA LYS A 113 5.71 5.95 -20.69
C LYS A 113 6.06 6.81 -19.46
N PRO A 114 5.23 7.79 -19.09
CA PRO A 114 5.38 8.47 -17.80
C PRO A 114 5.35 7.44 -16.66
N PHE A 115 6.02 7.72 -15.54
CA PHE A 115 6.07 6.87 -14.34
C PHE A 115 4.71 6.62 -13.66
N SER A 116 3.59 6.89 -14.35
CA SER A 116 2.24 6.72 -13.85
C SER A 116 1.80 5.27 -13.74
N ALA A 117 2.54 4.28 -14.28
CA ALA A 117 2.07 2.90 -14.44
C ALA A 117 2.97 1.87 -13.73
N LEU A 118 2.84 1.70 -12.41
CA LEU A 118 3.43 0.51 -11.78
C LEU A 118 2.49 -0.68 -12.05
N ARG A 119 2.83 -1.50 -13.06
CA ARG A 119 2.09 -2.73 -13.36
C ARG A 119 2.25 -3.74 -12.23
N ARG A 120 1.34 -3.70 -11.26
CA ARG A 120 1.06 -4.82 -10.36
C ARG A 120 -0.44 -5.10 -10.42
N SER A 121 -0.77 -6.39 -10.53
CA SER A 121 -2.14 -6.88 -10.42
C SER A 121 -2.70 -6.39 -9.08
N ALA A 122 -3.68 -5.49 -9.11
CA ALA A 122 -4.30 -4.90 -7.92
C ALA A 122 -5.22 -5.91 -7.21
N ARG A 123 -4.73 -7.14 -6.97
CA ARG A 123 -5.41 -8.12 -6.13
C ARG A 123 -5.38 -7.75 -4.66
N GLN A 124 -4.48 -6.84 -4.26
CA GLN A 124 -4.56 -6.17 -2.96
C GLN A 124 -5.52 -4.99 -3.09
N ALA A 125 -6.77 -5.28 -2.75
CA ALA A 125 -7.87 -4.36 -2.76
C ALA A 125 -7.46 -3.04 -2.09
N ILE A 126 -7.45 -1.98 -2.87
CA ILE A 126 -7.64 -0.63 -2.35
C ILE A 126 -9.09 -0.59 -1.85
N LEU A 127 -9.32 0.02 -0.70
CA LEU A 127 -10.68 0.29 -0.23
C LEU A 127 -11.30 1.34 -1.17
N THR A 128 -11.93 0.89 -2.24
CA THR A 128 -12.85 1.67 -3.09
C THR A 128 -14.15 0.93 -3.15
#